data_AF-A0A2N1QAS0-F1
#
_entry.id   AF-A0A2N1QAS0-F1
#
_cell.length_a   1.000
_cell.length_b   1.000
_cell.length_c   1.000
_cell.angle_alpha   90.00
_cell.angle_beta   90.00
_cell.angle_gamma   90.00
#
_symmetry.space_group_name_H-M   'P 1'
#
loop_
_entity.id
_entity.type
_entity.pdbx_description
1 polymer ?
#
loop_
_entity_poly.entity_id
_entity_poly.type
_entity_poly.pdbx_seq_one_letter_code
_entity_poly.pdbx_strand_id
1 'polypeptide(L)'
;MQLVFLDRLNLAYKDYGYVDKDFEIILDLVIIQKSTFIVNKTKLNASIGDIVILKDAPIHYIGIVERLEVADKHRTSIHVLDFKEMFSIDIPVQSFIGDLGLYLENILLSHFKESEDALQNLSYLSIQRDASAQGELSFEADKIMSLASLMELITKSYGLRLTSEAVYLRGRVTGIIFRISEVQRGIKLKNNYQAIQDLVVNDSSSQMVNKLTYYPKSENVLFKSTIEYFLLRNGELTQDINHLNRYQSVKPKASFYTDSDYPSLLTKARSEMITSKLDHNITFTIRTDNDVIQPMKNIELGDFIEFMNNDQIYDSVVTSIKFNNGFHQATMTLGEYRIKLTEKIQLLNKSVNSAAGHVSIQTTGITDLDGGEF
;
A
#
# COMPACT_ATOMS: atom_id res chain seq x y z
N MET A 1 -7.69 0.47 -28.48
CA MET A 1 -8.08 0.51 -27.05
C MET A 1 -9.52 0.95 -26.93
N GLN A 2 -10.28 0.26 -26.09
CA GLN A 2 -11.69 0.55 -25.84
C GLN A 2 -11.94 0.48 -24.33
N LEU A 3 -12.76 1.38 -23.82
CA LEU A 3 -13.25 1.35 -22.47
C LEU A 3 -14.63 0.70 -22.48
N VAL A 4 -14.78 -0.46 -21.84
CA VAL A 4 -16.04 -1.21 -21.78
C VAL A 4 -16.68 -1.01 -20.42
N PHE A 5 -17.97 -0.66 -20.41
CA PHE A 5 -18.77 -0.41 -19.21
C PHE A 5 -19.71 -1.59 -18.96
N LEU A 6 -19.67 -2.11 -17.75
CA LEU A 6 -20.40 -3.29 -17.31
C LEU A 6 -21.18 -2.96 -16.04
N ASP A 7 -22.35 -3.56 -15.89
CA ASP A 7 -23.13 -3.45 -14.67
C ASP A 7 -22.36 -4.05 -13.48
N ARG A 8 -22.40 -3.34 -12.34
CA ARG A 8 -21.64 -3.74 -11.15
C ARG A 8 -22.08 -5.06 -10.55
N LEU A 9 -23.35 -5.45 -10.67
CA LEU A 9 -23.91 -6.60 -9.95
C LEU A 9 -23.79 -7.90 -10.74
N ASN A 10 -23.82 -7.83 -12.07
CA ASN A 10 -23.88 -9.02 -12.93
C ASN A 10 -22.94 -8.99 -14.15
N LEU A 11 -22.11 -7.95 -14.29
CA LEU A 11 -21.24 -7.71 -15.45
C LEU A 11 -21.99 -7.66 -16.80
N ALA A 12 -23.30 -7.39 -16.80
CA ALA A 12 -24.04 -7.18 -18.03
C ALA A 12 -23.44 -5.99 -18.78
N TYR A 13 -23.19 -6.19 -20.06
CA TYR A 13 -22.67 -5.13 -20.91
C TYR A 13 -23.65 -3.96 -21.00
N LYS A 14 -23.16 -2.74 -20.71
CA LYS A 14 -23.98 -1.52 -20.78
C LYS A 14 -23.59 -0.62 -21.95
N ASP A 15 -22.30 -0.37 -22.15
CA ASP A 15 -21.78 0.42 -23.28
C ASP A 15 -20.27 0.25 -23.48
N TYR A 16 -19.71 0.93 -24.47
CA TYR A 16 -18.26 1.08 -24.70
C TYR A 16 -17.92 2.43 -25.33
N GLY A 17 -16.68 2.90 -25.20
CA GLY A 17 -16.15 4.05 -25.94
C GLY A 17 -14.71 3.82 -26.39
N TYR A 18 -14.30 4.37 -27.55
CA TYR A 18 -12.90 4.34 -27.94
C TYR A 18 -12.14 5.41 -27.17
N VAL A 19 -11.02 5.01 -26.57
CA VAL A 19 -10.17 5.89 -25.75
C VAL A 19 -9.32 6.75 -26.69
N ASP A 20 -9.30 8.06 -26.43
CA ASP A 20 -8.40 9.00 -27.12
C ASP A 20 -6.93 8.75 -26.72
N LYS A 21 -5.98 9.44 -27.36
CA LYS A 21 -4.55 9.31 -27.05
C LYS A 21 -4.20 9.88 -25.67
N ASP A 22 -4.98 10.88 -25.24
CA ASP A 22 -4.80 11.57 -23.97
C ASP A 22 -5.62 10.86 -22.90
N PHE A 23 -4.95 9.98 -22.15
CA PHE A 23 -5.50 9.33 -20.97
C PHE A 23 -4.43 9.22 -19.88
N GLU A 24 -4.90 9.06 -18.65
CA GLU A 24 -4.09 8.85 -17.47
C GLU A 24 -4.58 7.60 -16.75
N ILE A 25 -3.69 6.62 -16.55
CA ILE A 25 -3.97 5.45 -15.70
C ILE A 25 -3.13 5.57 -14.45
N ILE A 26 -3.77 5.62 -13.29
CA ILE A 26 -3.11 5.69 -11.99
C ILE A 26 -3.45 4.44 -11.20
N LEU A 27 -2.43 3.67 -10.87
CA LEU A 27 -2.49 2.53 -9.96
C LEU A 27 -1.63 2.89 -8.75
N ASP A 28 -2.22 2.97 -7.55
CA ASP A 28 -1.50 3.41 -6.34
C ASP A 28 -2.04 2.71 -5.08
N LEU A 29 -1.17 2.03 -4.31
CA LEU A 29 -1.54 1.30 -3.10
C LEU A 29 -1.68 2.19 -1.85
N VAL A 30 -1.11 3.40 -1.87
CA VAL A 30 -0.99 4.26 -0.69
C VAL A 30 -1.98 5.42 -0.73
N ILE A 31 -2.25 5.97 -1.91
CA ILE A 31 -3.14 7.11 -2.08
C ILE A 31 -4.19 6.80 -3.13
N ILE A 32 -5.46 6.87 -2.72
CA ILE A 32 -6.60 6.80 -3.63
C ILE A 32 -6.53 7.95 -4.63
N GLN A 33 -6.34 7.59 -5.90
CA GLN A 33 -6.27 8.50 -7.04
C GLN A 33 -7.14 7.95 -8.16
N LYS A 34 -7.48 8.83 -9.10
CA LYS A 34 -8.41 8.52 -10.18
C LYS A 34 -7.66 8.46 -11.49
N SER A 35 -7.87 7.39 -12.23
CA SER A 35 -7.53 7.34 -13.65
C SER A 35 -8.53 8.20 -14.42
N THR A 36 -8.08 8.79 -15.52
CA THR A 36 -8.92 9.62 -16.39
C THR A 36 -8.82 9.12 -17.82
N PHE A 37 -9.97 8.88 -18.43
CA PHE A 37 -10.07 8.49 -19.85
C PHE A 37 -10.96 9.48 -20.58
N ILE A 38 -10.56 9.86 -21.80
CA ILE A 38 -11.43 10.59 -22.72
C ILE A 38 -11.91 9.60 -23.77
N VAL A 39 -13.23 9.51 -23.99
CA VAL A 39 -13.80 8.64 -25.03
C VAL A 39 -14.60 9.41 -26.06
N ASN A 40 -14.67 8.86 -27.27
CA ASN A 40 -15.33 9.44 -28.44
C ASN A 40 -16.87 9.27 -28.47
N LYS A 41 -17.53 9.37 -27.32
CA LYS A 41 -18.99 9.35 -27.19
C LYS A 41 -19.44 10.45 -26.26
N THR A 42 -20.61 11.03 -26.52
CA THR A 42 -21.27 12.00 -25.64
C THR A 42 -22.31 11.42 -24.71
N LYS A 43 -23.02 10.40 -25.19
CA LYS A 43 -24.03 9.69 -24.41
C LYS A 43 -23.52 8.28 -24.19
N LEU A 44 -23.02 8.04 -22.98
CA LEU A 44 -22.67 6.72 -22.50
C LEU A 44 -23.83 6.15 -21.70
N ASN A 45 -24.23 4.92 -22.00
CA ASN A 45 -25.10 4.15 -21.12
C ASN A 45 -24.26 3.56 -19.97
N ALA A 46 -23.75 4.42 -19.09
CA ALA A 46 -22.96 4.05 -17.92
C ALA A 46 -23.40 4.90 -16.72
N SER A 47 -23.16 4.39 -15.52
CA SER A 47 -23.55 4.98 -14.25
C SER A 47 -22.37 4.94 -13.28
N ILE A 48 -22.38 5.85 -12.30
CA ILE A 48 -21.42 5.81 -11.20
C ILE A 48 -21.55 4.45 -10.49
N GLY A 49 -20.42 3.80 -10.22
CA GLY A 49 -20.33 2.47 -9.64
C GLY A 49 -20.23 1.33 -10.66
N ASP A 50 -20.49 1.56 -11.95
CA ASP A 50 -20.31 0.53 -12.98
C ASP A 50 -18.85 0.09 -13.10
N ILE A 51 -18.64 -1.16 -13.49
CA ILE A 51 -17.30 -1.70 -13.72
C ILE A 51 -16.80 -1.28 -15.10
N VAL A 52 -15.53 -0.91 -15.14
CA VAL A 52 -14.83 -0.48 -16.34
C VAL A 52 -13.70 -1.45 -16.62
N ILE A 53 -13.61 -1.92 -17.87
CA ILE A 53 -12.49 -2.74 -18.32
C ILE A 53 -11.86 -2.08 -19.55
N LEU A 54 -10.54 -1.92 -19.51
CA LEU A 54 -9.77 -1.46 -20.66
C LEU A 54 -9.43 -2.65 -21.56
N LYS A 55 -9.94 -2.64 -22.78
CA LYS A 55 -9.67 -3.64 -23.81
C LYS A 55 -8.68 -3.14 -24.85
N ASP A 56 -8.04 -4.10 -25.51
CA ASP A 56 -7.06 -3.89 -26.59
C ASP A 56 -5.91 -2.97 -26.15
N ALA A 57 -5.49 -3.11 -24.89
CA ALA A 57 -4.39 -2.40 -24.26
C ALA A 57 -3.27 -3.38 -23.89
N PRO A 58 -2.01 -2.92 -23.77
CA PRO A 58 -0.87 -3.76 -23.42
C PRO A 58 -0.85 -4.20 -21.95
N ILE A 59 -1.80 -3.72 -21.14
CA ILE A 59 -1.96 -4.03 -19.72
C ILE A 59 -3.40 -4.44 -19.43
N HIS A 60 -3.60 -5.22 -18.37
CA HIS A 60 -4.91 -5.47 -17.80
C HIS A 60 -5.29 -4.34 -16.86
N TYR A 61 -6.47 -3.75 -17.06
CA TYR A 61 -7.00 -2.71 -16.18
C TYR A 61 -8.49 -2.93 -15.95
N ILE A 62 -8.85 -2.94 -14.67
CA ILE A 62 -10.23 -2.98 -14.18
C ILE A 62 -10.39 -1.78 -13.25
N GLY A 63 -11.53 -1.09 -13.33
CA GLY A 63 -11.85 0.00 -12.45
C GLY A 63 -13.34 0.18 -12.23
N ILE A 64 -13.69 1.22 -11.48
CA ILE A 64 -15.07 1.56 -11.10
C ILE A 64 -15.33 3.01 -11.55
N VAL A 65 -16.41 3.23 -12.30
CA VAL A 65 -16.82 4.58 -12.70
C VAL A 65 -17.09 5.41 -11.44
N GLU A 66 -16.36 6.50 -11.28
CA GLU A 66 -16.56 7.44 -10.18
C GLU A 66 -17.26 8.70 -10.68
N ARG A 67 -16.93 9.15 -11.90
CA ARG A 67 -17.55 10.32 -12.51
C ARG A 67 -17.55 10.27 -14.03
N LEU A 68 -18.61 10.83 -14.62
CA LEU A 68 -18.76 11.04 -16.06
C LEU A 68 -18.98 12.54 -16.31
N GLU A 69 -18.13 13.16 -17.12
CA GLU A 69 -18.21 14.58 -17.47
C GLU A 69 -18.24 14.73 -19.00
N VAL A 70 -19.31 15.30 -19.55
CA VAL A 70 -19.39 15.57 -20.98
C VAL A 70 -18.47 16.75 -21.29
N ALA A 71 -17.36 16.50 -21.98
CA ALA A 71 -16.35 17.50 -22.27
C ALA A 71 -16.79 18.42 -23.42
N ASP A 72 -17.37 17.85 -24.48
CA ASP A 72 -17.92 18.60 -25.63
C ASP A 72 -18.96 17.75 -26.42
N LYS A 73 -19.35 18.20 -27.62
CA LYS A 73 -20.37 17.54 -28.48
C LYS A 73 -19.99 16.15 -28.97
N HIS A 74 -18.76 15.67 -28.77
CA HIS A 74 -18.32 14.34 -29.22
C HIS A 74 -17.52 13.56 -28.18
N ARG A 75 -17.20 14.15 -27.02
CA ARG A 75 -16.30 13.55 -26.03
C ARG A 75 -16.88 13.56 -24.62
N THR A 76 -16.60 12.48 -23.89
CA THR A 76 -16.88 12.36 -22.46
C THR A 76 -15.59 11.99 -21.75
N SER A 77 -15.28 12.72 -20.67
CA SER A 77 -14.26 12.37 -19.68
C SER A 77 -14.86 11.41 -18.67
N ILE A 78 -14.14 10.33 -18.37
CA ILE A 78 -14.50 9.32 -17.38
C ILE A 78 -13.40 9.26 -16.33
N HIS A 79 -13.78 9.52 -15.09
CA HIS A 79 -12.92 9.31 -13.94
C HIS A 79 -13.23 7.95 -13.33
N VAL A 80 -12.18 7.16 -13.16
CA VAL A 80 -12.26 5.75 -12.78
C VAL A 80 -11.37 5.51 -11.56
N LEU A 81 -11.95 4.91 -10.53
CA LEU A 81 -11.18 4.36 -9.41
C LEU A 81 -10.63 2.99 -9.78
N ASP A 82 -9.46 2.65 -9.26
CA ASP A 82 -8.92 1.29 -9.38
C ASP A 82 -9.90 0.28 -8.75
N PHE A 83 -10.02 -0.91 -9.35
CA PHE A 83 -10.92 -1.95 -8.84
C PHE A 83 -10.57 -2.41 -7.43
N LYS A 84 -9.30 -2.25 -6.98
CA LYS A 84 -8.92 -2.53 -5.59
C LYS A 84 -9.69 -1.68 -4.57
N GLU A 85 -10.28 -0.56 -4.97
CA GLU A 85 -11.11 0.26 -4.07
C GLU A 85 -12.38 -0.48 -3.61
N MET A 86 -12.72 -1.62 -4.23
CA MET A 86 -13.69 -2.57 -3.67
C MET A 86 -13.32 -3.03 -2.25
N PHE A 87 -12.04 -3.02 -1.89
CA PHE A 87 -11.52 -3.43 -0.58
C PHE A 87 -11.46 -2.28 0.44
N SER A 88 -11.88 -1.08 0.05
CA SER A 88 -11.99 0.09 0.94
C SER A 88 -13.26 0.00 1.79
N ILE A 89 -13.48 -1.15 2.42
CA ILE A 89 -14.57 -1.46 3.36
C ILE A 89 -13.99 -1.71 4.75
N ASP A 90 -14.71 -1.27 5.78
CA ASP A 90 -14.34 -1.52 7.18
C ASP A 90 -14.85 -2.89 7.63
N ILE A 91 -13.95 -3.67 8.22
CA ILE A 91 -14.23 -5.02 8.71
C ILE A 91 -13.77 -5.18 10.16
N PRO A 92 -14.49 -5.95 10.99
CA PRO A 92 -13.97 -6.40 12.28
C PRO A 92 -12.82 -7.38 12.02
N VAL A 93 -11.68 -7.15 12.67
CA VAL A 93 -10.53 -8.07 12.59
C VAL A 93 -10.31 -8.77 13.91
N GLN A 94 -9.97 -10.04 13.83
CA GLN A 94 -9.66 -10.88 14.98
C GLN A 94 -8.24 -11.43 14.85
N SER A 95 -7.55 -11.54 15.98
CA SER A 95 -6.23 -12.17 16.01
C SER A 95 -6.33 -13.59 15.47
N PHE A 96 -5.38 -13.98 14.62
CA PHE A 96 -5.43 -15.22 13.86
C PHE A 96 -4.04 -15.87 13.83
N ILE A 97 -3.99 -17.19 13.98
CA ILE A 97 -2.78 -17.99 13.84
C ILE A 97 -3.09 -19.14 12.88
N GLY A 98 -2.31 -19.27 11.81
CA GLY A 98 -2.44 -20.35 10.84
C GLY A 98 -2.18 -19.92 9.40
N ASP A 99 -2.91 -20.53 8.46
CA ASP A 99 -2.83 -20.24 7.03
C ASP A 99 -3.48 -18.89 6.69
N LEU A 100 -2.65 -17.88 6.41
CA LEU A 100 -3.09 -16.53 6.08
C LEU A 100 -3.74 -16.41 4.70
N GLY A 101 -3.40 -17.31 3.76
CA GLY A 101 -4.07 -17.36 2.46
C GLY A 101 -5.52 -17.81 2.63
N LEU A 102 -5.73 -18.86 3.43
CA LEU A 102 -7.07 -19.37 3.74
C LEU A 102 -7.88 -18.35 4.56
N TYR A 103 -7.24 -17.67 5.51
CA TYR A 103 -7.86 -16.58 6.26
C TYR A 103 -8.37 -15.46 5.34
N LEU A 104 -7.54 -15.00 4.39
CA LEU A 104 -7.93 -14.00 3.40
C LEU A 104 -9.06 -14.48 2.49
N GLU A 105 -8.97 -15.71 1.99
CA GLU A 105 -10.01 -16.34 1.16
C GLU A 105 -11.37 -16.31 1.87
N ASN A 106 -11.43 -16.71 3.14
CA ASN A 106 -12.65 -16.72 3.94
C ASN A 106 -13.22 -15.31 4.16
N ILE A 107 -12.37 -14.30 4.39
CA ILE A 107 -12.82 -12.90 4.51
C ILE A 107 -13.40 -12.39 3.20
N LEU A 108 -12.76 -12.69 2.07
CA LEU A 108 -13.26 -12.30 0.75
C LEU A 108 -14.59 -12.98 0.43
N LEU A 109 -14.75 -14.26 0.78
CA LEU A 109 -15.99 -15.01 0.61
C LEU A 109 -17.13 -14.38 1.41
N SER A 110 -16.91 -14.12 2.70
CA SER A 110 -17.95 -13.57 3.58
C SER A 110 -18.39 -12.16 3.16
N HIS A 111 -17.48 -11.33 2.64
CA HIS A 111 -17.82 -9.94 2.30
C HIS A 111 -18.26 -9.72 0.85
N PHE A 112 -17.93 -10.62 -0.08
CA PHE A 112 -18.26 -10.41 -1.51
C PHE A 112 -19.13 -11.51 -2.11
N LYS A 113 -19.38 -12.62 -1.42
CA LYS A 113 -20.17 -13.74 -1.96
C LYS A 113 -21.26 -14.24 -1.01
N GLU A 114 -21.03 -14.15 0.30
CA GLU A 114 -21.89 -14.74 1.33
C GLU A 114 -22.43 -13.70 2.32
N SER A 115 -22.46 -12.42 1.93
CA SER A 115 -23.04 -11.36 2.76
C SER A 115 -24.55 -11.55 2.89
N GLU A 116 -25.10 -11.19 4.06
CA GLU A 116 -26.54 -11.14 4.29
C GLU A 116 -27.22 -10.08 3.41
N ASP A 117 -26.49 -9.01 3.03
CA ASP A 117 -26.97 -8.05 2.03
C ASP A 117 -26.70 -8.60 0.62
N ALA A 118 -27.77 -9.04 -0.04
CA ALA A 118 -27.71 -9.59 -1.39
C ALA A 118 -27.12 -8.63 -2.44
N LEU A 119 -27.19 -7.30 -2.22
CA LEU A 119 -26.61 -6.32 -3.14
C LEU A 119 -25.09 -6.16 -2.98
N GLN A 120 -24.54 -6.65 -1.87
CA GLN A 120 -23.10 -6.72 -1.66
C GLN A 120 -22.46 -7.93 -2.37
N ASN A 121 -23.26 -8.97 -2.62
CA ASN A 121 -22.79 -10.21 -3.24
C ASN A 121 -22.55 -10.04 -4.75
N LEU A 122 -21.32 -10.33 -5.17
CA LEU A 122 -20.87 -10.28 -6.56
C LEU A 122 -20.86 -11.70 -7.14
N SER A 123 -21.97 -12.09 -7.77
CA SER A 123 -22.15 -13.46 -8.30
C SER A 123 -21.10 -13.88 -9.34
N TYR A 124 -20.59 -12.92 -10.11
CA TYR A 124 -19.56 -13.12 -11.13
C TYR A 124 -18.13 -13.20 -10.57
N LEU A 125 -17.95 -12.90 -9.29
CA LEU A 125 -16.64 -12.92 -8.65
C LEU A 125 -16.27 -14.35 -8.27
N SER A 126 -15.03 -14.73 -8.56
CA SER A 126 -14.42 -15.96 -8.06
C SER A 126 -13.18 -15.60 -7.23
N ILE A 127 -12.91 -16.39 -6.20
CA ILE A 127 -11.76 -16.22 -5.33
C ILE A 127 -10.87 -17.44 -5.54
N GLN A 128 -9.59 -17.22 -5.80
CA GLN A 128 -8.59 -18.26 -6.02
C GLN A 128 -7.43 -18.05 -5.07
N ARG A 129 -7.10 -19.08 -4.31
CA ARG A 129 -5.94 -19.11 -3.42
C ARG A 129 -4.84 -19.97 -4.04
N ASP A 130 -3.89 -19.31 -4.70
CA ASP A 130 -2.74 -19.96 -5.33
C ASP A 130 -1.52 -19.99 -4.40
N ALA A 131 -1.52 -19.16 -3.36
CA ALA A 131 -0.46 -19.06 -2.38
C ALA A 131 -1.00 -19.15 -0.95
N SER A 132 -0.14 -19.60 -0.04
CA SER A 132 -0.42 -19.72 1.38
C SER A 132 0.85 -19.43 2.18
N ALA A 133 0.69 -18.77 3.32
CA ALA A 133 1.78 -18.54 4.26
C ALA A 133 1.27 -18.79 5.68
N GLN A 134 2.04 -19.52 6.49
CA GLN A 134 1.78 -19.65 7.92
C GLN A 134 2.20 -18.38 8.62
N GLY A 135 1.33 -17.84 9.47
CA GLY A 135 1.62 -16.61 10.19
C GLY A 135 0.66 -16.33 11.33
N GLU A 136 0.98 -15.25 12.05
CA GLU A 136 0.22 -14.74 13.17
C GLU A 136 -0.14 -13.28 12.94
N LEU A 137 -1.42 -12.95 13.07
CA LEU A 137 -1.92 -11.60 13.10
C LEU A 137 -2.44 -11.33 14.49
N SER A 138 -2.07 -10.19 15.05
CA SER A 138 -2.57 -9.77 16.36
C SER A 138 -3.19 -8.39 16.27
N PHE A 139 -4.42 -8.32 16.78
CA PHE A 139 -5.20 -7.10 16.88
C PHE A 139 -5.66 -6.91 18.32
N GLU A 140 -6.02 -5.67 18.66
CA GLU A 140 -6.74 -5.38 19.90
C GLU A 140 -8.16 -5.97 19.83
N ALA A 141 -8.78 -6.20 20.99
CA ALA A 141 -10.19 -6.62 21.03
C ALA A 141 -11.08 -5.59 20.33
N ASP A 142 -12.09 -6.08 19.61
CA ASP A 142 -13.07 -5.27 18.86
C ASP A 142 -12.46 -4.30 17.84
N LYS A 143 -11.27 -4.61 17.33
CA LYS A 143 -10.60 -3.77 16.35
C LYS A 143 -11.35 -3.80 15.02
N ILE A 144 -11.65 -2.61 14.51
CA ILE A 144 -12.11 -2.38 13.13
C ILE A 144 -10.96 -1.77 12.34
N MET A 145 -10.76 -2.27 11.12
CA MET A 145 -9.85 -1.68 10.14
C MET A 145 -10.36 -1.94 8.72
N SER A 146 -9.82 -1.23 7.73
CA SER A 146 -10.19 -1.51 6.35
C SER A 146 -9.59 -2.84 5.87
N LEU A 147 -10.31 -3.54 4.99
CA LEU A 147 -9.79 -4.75 4.33
C LEU A 147 -8.52 -4.42 3.53
N ALA A 148 -8.44 -3.24 2.91
CA ALA A 148 -7.23 -2.73 2.27
C ALA A 148 -6.02 -2.71 3.22
N SER A 149 -6.15 -2.14 4.42
CA SER A 149 -5.07 -2.11 5.42
C SER A 149 -4.69 -3.51 5.91
N LEU A 150 -5.66 -4.44 6.01
CA LEU A 150 -5.39 -5.82 6.41
C LEU A 150 -4.56 -6.55 5.36
N MET A 151 -4.94 -6.42 4.08
CA MET A 151 -4.19 -7.01 2.97
C MET A 151 -2.79 -6.41 2.87
N GLU A 152 -2.65 -5.10 3.08
CA GLU A 152 -1.37 -4.42 3.13
C GLU A 152 -0.46 -5.00 4.24
N LEU A 153 -0.99 -5.18 5.45
CA LEU A 153 -0.27 -5.81 6.57
C LEU A 153 0.21 -7.23 6.21
N ILE A 154 -0.67 -8.04 5.62
CA ILE A 154 -0.35 -9.42 5.22
C ILE A 154 0.68 -9.45 4.08
N THR A 155 0.54 -8.56 3.10
CA THR A 155 1.50 -8.41 1.99
C THR A 155 2.89 -8.10 2.52
N LYS A 156 3.00 -7.14 3.45
CA LYS A 156 4.29 -6.71 4.02
C LYS A 156 4.92 -7.77 4.93
N SER A 157 4.11 -8.38 5.78
CA SER A 157 4.61 -9.27 6.82
C SER A 157 4.90 -10.67 6.31
N TYR A 158 4.13 -11.13 5.32
CA TYR A 158 4.10 -12.53 4.88
C TYR A 158 4.24 -12.71 3.37
N GLY A 159 4.17 -11.63 2.56
CA GLY A 159 4.40 -11.70 1.12
C GLY A 159 3.27 -12.34 0.33
N LEU A 160 2.02 -12.24 0.79
CA LEU A 160 0.85 -12.61 0.00
C LEU A 160 0.21 -11.36 -0.59
N ARG A 161 -0.04 -11.35 -1.90
CA ARG A 161 -0.71 -10.26 -2.64
C ARG A 161 -2.08 -10.72 -3.15
N LEU A 162 -3.04 -9.80 -3.15
CA LEU A 162 -4.30 -9.94 -3.87
C LEU A 162 -4.22 -9.22 -5.22
N THR A 163 -4.54 -9.93 -6.30
CA THR A 163 -4.66 -9.35 -7.66
C THR A 163 -6.07 -9.57 -8.21
N SER A 164 -6.44 -8.77 -9.21
CA SER A 164 -7.74 -8.86 -9.89
C SER A 164 -7.55 -9.12 -11.36
N GLU A 165 -8.23 -10.14 -11.90
CA GLU A 165 -8.12 -10.55 -13.30
C GLU A 165 -9.53 -10.70 -13.92
N ALA A 166 -9.73 -10.17 -15.13
CA ALA A 166 -10.99 -10.33 -15.85
C ALA A 166 -11.01 -11.65 -16.64
N VAL A 167 -12.07 -12.43 -16.51
CA VAL A 167 -12.26 -13.68 -17.26
C VAL A 167 -12.98 -13.40 -18.56
N TYR A 168 -12.43 -13.88 -19.67
CA TYR A 168 -13.01 -13.71 -21.00
C TYR A 168 -13.50 -15.03 -21.58
N LEU A 169 -14.74 -15.05 -22.05
CA LEU A 169 -15.28 -16.11 -22.90
C LEU A 169 -15.69 -15.53 -24.24
N ARG A 170 -15.01 -15.96 -25.31
CA ARG A 170 -15.25 -15.48 -26.69
C ARG A 170 -15.24 -13.94 -26.79
N GLY A 171 -14.29 -13.31 -26.09
CA GLY A 171 -14.12 -11.86 -26.04
C GLY A 171 -15.12 -11.11 -25.17
N ARG A 172 -16.07 -11.77 -24.50
CA ARG A 172 -16.97 -11.16 -23.50
C ARG A 172 -16.42 -11.38 -22.10
N VAL A 173 -16.54 -10.37 -21.24
CA VAL A 173 -16.19 -10.51 -19.82
C VAL A 173 -17.29 -11.32 -19.14
N THR A 174 -16.92 -12.42 -18.50
CA THR A 174 -17.88 -13.33 -17.84
C THR A 174 -17.68 -13.43 -16.33
N GLY A 175 -16.56 -12.91 -15.82
CA GLY A 175 -16.26 -12.94 -14.40
C GLY A 175 -15.02 -12.13 -14.06
N ILE A 176 -14.78 -11.97 -12.77
CA ILE A 176 -13.53 -11.41 -12.24
C ILE A 176 -12.99 -12.40 -11.20
N ILE A 177 -11.67 -12.59 -11.19
CA ILE A 177 -10.97 -13.43 -10.24
C ILE A 177 -10.22 -12.53 -9.26
N PHE A 178 -10.46 -12.72 -7.97
CA PHE A 178 -9.57 -12.29 -6.90
C PHE A 178 -8.56 -13.41 -6.64
N ARG A 179 -7.30 -13.19 -7.01
CA ARG A 179 -6.24 -14.19 -6.92
C ARG A 179 -5.27 -13.83 -5.79
N ILE A 180 -5.23 -14.67 -4.76
CA ILE A 180 -4.25 -14.61 -3.67
C ILE A 180 -3.00 -15.36 -4.13
N SER A 181 -1.89 -14.63 -4.28
CA SER A 181 -0.63 -15.12 -4.86
C SER A 181 0.57 -14.62 -4.05
N GLU A 182 1.75 -15.17 -4.29
CA GLU A 182 2.97 -14.65 -3.66
C GLU A 182 3.43 -13.36 -4.34
N VAL A 183 3.94 -12.41 -3.55
CA VAL A 183 4.65 -11.24 -4.06
C VAL A 183 5.93 -11.68 -4.77
N GLN A 184 6.28 -11.01 -5.88
CA GLN A 184 7.58 -11.23 -6.49
C GLN A 184 8.67 -10.63 -5.60
N ARG A 185 9.72 -11.41 -5.35
CA ARG A 185 10.91 -10.99 -4.58
C ARG A 185 12.16 -11.13 -5.44
N GLY A 186 13.21 -10.38 -5.07
CA GLY A 186 14.51 -10.48 -5.72
C GLY A 186 14.67 -9.64 -6.99
N ILE A 187 13.73 -8.75 -7.28
CA ILE A 187 13.89 -7.73 -8.33
C ILE A 187 14.96 -6.74 -7.85
N LYS A 188 16.03 -6.60 -8.63
CA LYS A 188 17.12 -5.67 -8.35
C LYS A 188 17.14 -4.59 -9.42
N LEU A 189 17.03 -3.33 -9.01
CA LEU A 189 17.02 -2.19 -9.91
C LEU A 189 18.17 -1.25 -9.59
N LYS A 190 18.96 -0.86 -10.60
CA LYS A 190 20.03 0.12 -10.45
C LYS A 190 19.61 1.45 -11.05
N ASN A 191 19.93 2.55 -10.36
CA ASN A 191 19.65 3.92 -10.78
C ASN A 191 20.19 4.27 -12.18
N ASN A 192 21.29 3.64 -12.60
CA ASN A 192 21.96 3.87 -13.87
C ASN A 192 21.41 3.02 -15.02
N TYR A 193 20.30 2.31 -14.82
CA TYR A 193 19.62 1.61 -15.88
C TYR A 193 19.10 2.61 -16.92
N GLN A 194 19.47 2.43 -18.19
CA GLN A 194 19.27 3.44 -19.25
C GLN A 194 17.80 3.82 -19.49
N ALA A 195 16.84 2.95 -19.15
CA ALA A 195 15.42 3.24 -19.31
C ALA A 195 14.85 4.13 -18.18
N ILE A 196 15.58 4.30 -17.07
CA ILE A 196 15.21 5.17 -15.95
C ILE A 196 15.53 6.62 -16.30
N GLN A 197 14.55 7.48 -16.09
CA GLN A 197 14.62 8.93 -16.29
C GLN A 197 14.00 9.63 -15.09
N ASP A 198 14.32 10.92 -14.91
CA ASP A 198 13.71 11.78 -13.88
C ASP A 198 13.72 11.20 -12.46
N LEU A 199 14.81 10.51 -12.09
CA LEU A 199 14.95 9.89 -10.77
C LEU A 199 14.98 10.96 -9.67
N VAL A 200 14.05 10.82 -8.73
CA VAL A 200 13.98 11.61 -7.50
C VAL A 200 13.92 10.64 -6.32
N VAL A 201 14.87 10.77 -5.41
CA VAL A 201 14.88 10.04 -4.14
C VAL A 201 14.62 11.05 -3.03
N ASN A 202 13.49 10.90 -2.34
CA ASN A 202 13.22 11.62 -1.10
C ASN A 202 13.23 10.61 0.04
N ASP A 203 14.30 10.65 0.83
CA ASP A 203 14.33 9.95 2.09
C ASP A 203 13.50 10.73 3.10
N SER A 204 12.77 10.03 3.97
CA SER A 204 12.38 10.69 5.20
C SER A 204 13.70 11.04 5.91
N SER A 205 13.82 12.26 6.46
CA SER A 205 15.02 12.66 7.24
C SER A 205 15.18 11.85 8.54
N SER A 206 14.40 10.80 8.69
CA SER A 206 14.26 9.92 9.83
C SER A 206 15.01 8.63 9.50
N GLN A 207 16.05 8.34 10.27
CA GLN A 207 16.70 7.03 10.23
C GLN A 207 15.65 5.91 10.44
N MET A 208 15.80 4.72 9.87
CA MET A 208 14.83 3.64 10.08
C MET A 208 14.86 3.13 11.53
N VAL A 209 13.71 2.91 12.16
CA VAL A 209 13.61 2.22 13.45
C VAL A 209 14.04 0.77 13.28
N ASN A 210 15.14 0.39 13.93
CA ASN A 210 15.74 -0.94 13.81
C ASN A 210 16.02 -1.61 15.17
N LYS A 211 15.57 -0.96 16.25
CA LYS A 211 15.47 -1.51 17.59
C LYS A 211 14.13 -1.09 18.19
N LEU A 212 13.37 -2.03 18.74
CA LEU A 212 12.15 -1.75 19.49
C LEU A 212 12.27 -2.30 20.90
N THR A 213 12.05 -1.44 21.89
CA THR A 213 12.04 -1.82 23.31
C THR A 213 10.63 -1.71 23.87
N TYR A 214 10.12 -2.83 24.38
CA TYR A 214 8.84 -2.92 25.06
C TYR A 214 9.04 -2.91 26.57
N TYR A 215 8.54 -1.87 27.22
CA TYR A 215 8.53 -1.76 28.68
C TYR A 215 7.20 -2.29 29.24
N PRO A 216 7.22 -3.14 30.28
CA PRO A 216 6.00 -3.59 30.91
C PRO A 216 5.32 -2.40 31.59
N LYS A 217 4.00 -2.30 31.51
CA LYS A 217 3.28 -1.35 32.34
C LYS A 217 3.34 -1.77 33.82
N SER A 218 3.28 -0.80 34.72
CA SER A 218 3.27 -1.03 36.17
C SER A 218 2.09 -1.88 36.64
N GLU A 219 0.99 -1.88 35.89
CA GLU A 219 -0.23 -2.66 36.10
C GLU A 219 -0.11 -4.15 35.73
N ASN A 220 0.96 -4.57 35.06
CA ASN A 220 1.16 -5.99 34.69
C ASN A 220 1.38 -6.87 35.92
N VAL A 221 0.73 -8.03 35.93
CA VAL A 221 0.82 -9.03 36.99
C VAL A 221 1.74 -10.18 36.58
N LEU A 222 1.68 -10.62 35.32
CA LEU A 222 2.41 -11.80 34.81
C LEU A 222 3.74 -11.41 34.17
N PHE A 223 3.73 -10.46 33.25
CA PHE A 223 4.86 -10.13 32.39
C PHE A 223 5.47 -8.78 32.78
N LYS A 224 6.61 -8.85 33.48
CA LYS A 224 7.27 -7.69 34.11
C LYS A 224 8.68 -7.43 33.59
N SER A 225 9.11 -8.13 32.54
CA SER A 225 10.42 -7.94 31.93
C SER A 225 10.33 -6.98 30.74
N THR A 226 11.38 -6.18 30.55
CA THR A 226 11.60 -5.44 29.31
C THR A 226 11.96 -6.41 28.21
N ILE A 227 11.37 -6.26 27.03
CA ILE A 227 11.66 -7.07 25.85
C ILE A 227 12.24 -6.18 24.75
N GLU A 228 13.27 -6.66 24.06
CA GLU A 228 13.89 -5.95 22.95
C GLU A 228 13.84 -6.79 21.68
N TYR A 229 13.48 -6.16 20.56
CA TYR A 229 13.58 -6.74 19.24
C TYR A 229 14.51 -5.90 18.36
N PHE A 230 15.30 -6.58 17.54
CA PHE A 230 16.25 -6.00 16.61
C PHE A 230 15.92 -6.41 15.19
N LEU A 231 15.87 -5.44 14.27
CA LEU A 231 15.72 -5.71 12.85
C LEU A 231 17.07 -6.13 12.25
N LEU A 232 17.07 -7.23 11.51
CA LEU A 232 18.20 -7.71 10.75
C LEU A 232 18.14 -7.18 9.31
N ARG A 233 19.30 -7.11 8.64
CA ARG A 233 19.41 -6.65 7.24
C ARG A 233 18.62 -7.53 6.26
N ASN A 234 18.35 -8.79 6.59
CA ASN A 234 17.51 -9.69 5.81
C ASN A 234 15.99 -9.48 6.06
N GLY A 235 15.59 -8.54 6.92
CA GLY A 235 14.19 -8.26 7.27
C GLY A 235 13.61 -9.10 8.41
N GLU A 236 14.37 -10.05 8.96
CA GLU A 236 13.94 -10.82 10.13
C GLU A 236 14.15 -10.03 11.43
N LEU A 237 13.43 -10.42 12.49
CA LEU A 237 13.60 -9.88 13.83
C LEU A 237 14.31 -10.90 14.71
N THR A 238 15.22 -10.42 15.54
CA THR A 238 15.90 -11.22 16.56
C THR A 238 15.83 -10.53 17.92
N GLN A 239 16.00 -11.30 19.00
CA GLN A 239 16.24 -10.79 20.35
C GLN A 239 17.74 -10.84 20.71
N ASP A 240 18.59 -11.39 19.83
CA ASP A 240 20.04 -11.44 20.04
C ASP A 240 20.69 -10.09 19.71
N ILE A 241 21.20 -9.43 20.74
CA ILE A 241 21.90 -8.15 20.64
C ILE A 241 23.22 -8.26 19.86
N ASN A 242 23.84 -9.44 19.76
CA ASN A 242 25.14 -9.61 19.10
C ASN A 242 25.04 -10.17 17.69
N HIS A 243 23.83 -10.28 17.13
CA HIS A 243 23.61 -10.90 15.83
C HIS A 243 24.35 -10.16 14.71
N LEU A 244 25.13 -10.90 13.90
CA LEU A 244 26.05 -10.34 12.89
C LEU A 244 25.35 -9.50 11.82
N ASN A 245 24.11 -9.85 11.46
CA ASN A 245 23.32 -9.14 10.45
C ASN A 245 22.58 -7.90 10.98
N ARG A 246 22.89 -7.40 12.18
CA ARG A 246 22.28 -6.17 12.71
C ARG A 246 22.75 -4.93 11.94
N TYR A 247 21.92 -3.89 11.99
CA TYR A 247 22.31 -2.55 11.57
C TYR A 247 23.33 -1.97 12.56
N GLN A 248 24.42 -1.40 12.04
CA GLN A 248 25.45 -0.77 12.88
C GLN A 248 24.96 0.53 13.51
N SER A 249 24.26 1.36 12.72
CA SER A 249 23.63 2.58 13.23
C SER A 249 22.25 2.25 13.79
N VAL A 250 22.05 2.42 15.09
CA VAL A 250 20.82 2.02 15.79
C VAL A 250 19.90 3.23 15.98
N LYS A 251 18.64 3.11 15.55
CA LYS A 251 17.56 4.02 15.95
C LYS A 251 16.54 3.25 16.78
N PRO A 252 16.51 3.47 18.11
CA PRO A 252 15.54 2.82 18.97
C PRO A 252 14.18 3.53 18.93
N LYS A 253 13.11 2.73 19.07
CA LYS A 253 11.78 3.19 19.48
C LYS A 253 11.39 2.43 20.75
N ALA A 254 10.59 3.06 21.61
CA ALA A 254 10.09 2.45 22.83
C ALA A 254 8.57 2.48 22.88
N SER A 255 7.96 1.48 23.50
CA SER A 255 6.52 1.42 23.75
C SER A 255 6.23 0.65 25.02
N PHE A 256 5.09 0.93 25.66
CA PHE A 256 4.61 0.12 26.78
C PHE A 256 3.78 -1.06 26.29
N TYR A 257 3.71 -2.13 27.09
CA TYR A 257 2.84 -3.28 26.82
C TYR A 257 2.09 -3.78 28.06
N THR A 258 0.89 -4.31 27.87
CA THR A 258 0.10 -4.97 28.92
C THR A 258 0.31 -6.48 28.93
N ASP A 259 -0.11 -7.18 29.99
CA ASP A 259 -0.05 -8.66 30.02
C ASP A 259 -0.77 -9.31 28.82
N SER A 260 -1.87 -8.72 28.35
CA SER A 260 -2.60 -9.20 27.16
C SER A 260 -1.85 -8.99 25.85
N ASP A 261 -0.98 -7.98 25.78
CA ASP A 261 -0.18 -7.70 24.60
C ASP A 261 1.02 -8.65 24.45
N TYR A 262 1.49 -9.25 25.54
CA TYR A 262 2.75 -9.99 25.59
C TYR A 262 2.92 -11.05 24.47
N PRO A 263 1.91 -11.91 24.17
CA PRO A 263 2.05 -12.92 23.12
C PRO A 263 2.27 -12.30 21.73
N SER A 264 1.75 -11.09 21.51
CA SER A 264 1.75 -10.42 20.22
C SER A 264 2.94 -9.49 19.95
N LEU A 265 3.85 -9.33 20.91
CA LEU A 265 4.90 -8.32 20.84
C LEU A 265 5.81 -8.48 19.64
N LEU A 266 6.13 -9.72 19.24
CA LEU A 266 6.94 -9.99 18.06
C LEU A 266 6.24 -9.50 16.78
N THR A 267 4.95 -9.75 16.65
CA THR A 267 4.13 -9.33 15.50
C THR A 267 4.01 -7.81 15.45
N LYS A 268 3.72 -7.16 16.59
CA LYS A 268 3.70 -5.70 16.71
C LYS A 268 5.06 -5.07 16.36
N ALA A 269 6.15 -5.68 16.83
CA ALA A 269 7.50 -5.23 16.51
C ALA A 269 7.80 -5.33 15.01
N ARG A 270 7.39 -6.44 14.39
CA ARG A 270 7.59 -6.68 12.95
C ARG A 270 6.86 -5.62 12.14
N SER A 271 5.58 -5.37 12.44
CA SER A 271 4.78 -4.35 11.74
C SER A 271 5.42 -2.97 11.83
N GLU A 272 5.86 -2.55 13.01
CA GLU A 272 6.47 -1.24 13.25
C GLU A 272 7.81 -1.08 12.50
N MET A 273 8.72 -2.05 12.64
CA MET A 273 10.06 -1.94 12.06
C MET A 273 10.07 -2.13 10.53
N ILE A 274 9.18 -2.98 9.97
CA ILE A 274 9.02 -3.11 8.52
C ILE A 274 8.43 -1.83 7.91
N THR A 275 7.43 -1.20 8.54
CA THR A 275 6.86 0.06 8.05
C THR A 275 7.92 1.14 7.96
N SER A 276 8.79 1.25 8.97
CA SER A 276 9.90 2.22 8.94
C SER A 276 10.94 1.92 7.85
N LYS A 277 11.06 0.68 7.36
CA LYS A 277 11.98 0.29 6.27
C LYS A 277 11.52 0.81 4.91
N LEU A 278 10.21 1.02 4.76
CA LEU A 278 9.57 1.49 3.53
C LEU A 278 9.33 3.01 3.56
N ASP A 279 9.82 3.71 4.58
CA ASP A 279 9.65 5.16 4.81
C ASP A 279 10.59 6.01 3.94
N HIS A 280 10.50 5.79 2.64
CA HIS A 280 11.16 6.56 1.60
C HIS A 280 10.26 6.71 0.38
N ASN A 281 10.61 7.64 -0.50
CA ASN A 281 9.90 7.90 -1.74
C ASN A 281 10.89 7.96 -2.89
N ILE A 282 10.96 6.90 -3.67
CA ILE A 282 11.78 6.85 -4.88
C ILE A 282 10.85 6.91 -6.06
N THR A 283 10.85 8.03 -6.79
CA THR A 283 10.04 8.21 -7.99
C THR A 283 10.94 8.31 -9.20
N PHE A 284 10.59 7.61 -10.28
CA PHE A 284 11.29 7.71 -11.56
C PHE A 284 10.34 7.43 -12.71
N THR A 285 10.67 7.94 -13.89
CA THR A 285 10.01 7.58 -15.13
C THR A 285 10.75 6.41 -15.77
N ILE A 286 10.01 5.44 -16.28
CA ILE A 286 10.57 4.35 -17.07
C ILE A 286 9.91 4.28 -18.44
N ARG A 287 10.72 4.18 -19.48
CA ARG A 287 10.22 3.89 -20.83
C ARG A 287 9.72 2.47 -20.91
N THR A 288 8.57 2.22 -21.53
CA THR A 288 7.95 0.87 -21.57
C THR A 288 8.42 0.01 -22.74
N ASP A 289 9.20 0.58 -23.66
CA ASP A 289 9.77 -0.11 -24.82
C ASP A 289 11.07 -0.86 -24.51
N ASN A 290 11.36 -1.08 -23.23
CA ASN A 290 12.45 -1.91 -22.76
C ASN A 290 11.93 -3.31 -22.35
N ASP A 291 12.77 -4.34 -22.47
CA ASP A 291 12.38 -5.73 -22.17
C ASP A 291 12.69 -6.17 -20.73
N VAL A 292 13.38 -5.34 -19.95
CA VAL A 292 13.82 -5.71 -18.60
C VAL A 292 12.77 -5.37 -17.56
N ILE A 293 12.15 -4.19 -17.68
CA ILE A 293 11.18 -3.68 -16.72
C ILE A 293 9.99 -3.14 -17.48
N GLN A 294 8.93 -3.93 -17.47
CA GLN A 294 7.67 -3.66 -18.11
C GLN A 294 6.60 -3.57 -17.03
N PRO A 295 6.21 -2.34 -16.63
CA PRO A 295 5.18 -2.12 -15.64
C PRO A 295 3.88 -2.84 -16.02
N MET A 296 3.24 -3.51 -15.05
CA MET A 296 2.04 -4.33 -15.22
C MET A 296 2.21 -5.56 -16.14
N LYS A 297 3.45 -5.99 -16.39
CA LYS A 297 3.76 -7.27 -17.07
C LYS A 297 4.72 -8.14 -16.27
N ASN A 298 5.85 -7.58 -15.85
CA ASN A 298 6.86 -8.30 -15.05
C ASN A 298 7.27 -7.56 -13.77
N ILE A 299 6.69 -6.37 -13.54
CA ILE A 299 6.70 -5.66 -12.28
C ILE A 299 5.29 -5.13 -12.04
N GLU A 300 4.69 -5.48 -10.92
CA GLU A 300 3.34 -5.09 -10.52
C GLU A 300 3.33 -4.32 -9.20
N LEU A 301 2.18 -3.74 -8.86
CA LEU A 301 1.99 -3.15 -7.54
C LEU A 301 2.19 -4.20 -6.45
N GLY A 302 2.87 -3.80 -5.37
CA GLY A 302 3.14 -4.66 -4.21
C GLY A 302 4.37 -5.55 -4.34
N ASP A 303 5.06 -5.56 -5.49
CA ASP A 303 6.32 -6.29 -5.64
C ASP A 303 7.44 -5.66 -4.82
N PHE A 304 8.29 -6.50 -4.24
CA PHE A 304 9.46 -6.06 -3.48
C PHE A 304 10.66 -5.85 -4.42
N ILE A 305 11.28 -4.68 -4.32
CA ILE A 305 12.42 -4.26 -5.14
C ILE A 305 13.58 -3.83 -4.25
N GLU A 306 14.76 -4.36 -4.55
CA GLU A 306 16.03 -3.81 -4.06
C GLU A 306 16.51 -2.73 -5.05
N PHE A 307 16.37 -1.46 -4.67
CA PHE A 307 16.78 -0.33 -5.48
C PHE A 307 18.17 0.16 -5.06
N MET A 308 19.13 0.06 -5.97
CA MET A 308 20.52 0.49 -5.78
C MET A 308 20.71 1.89 -6.39
N ASN A 309 21.01 2.86 -5.53
CA ASN A 309 21.34 4.22 -5.91
C ASN A 309 22.78 4.54 -5.47
N ASN A 310 23.73 4.42 -6.40
CA ASN A 310 25.17 4.53 -6.11
C ASN A 310 25.58 3.54 -5.00
N ASP A 311 26.03 4.04 -3.84
CA ASP A 311 26.45 3.22 -2.69
C ASP A 311 25.30 2.85 -1.74
N GLN A 312 24.10 3.37 -1.97
CA GLN A 312 22.92 3.12 -1.13
C GLN A 312 22.03 2.03 -1.74
N ILE A 313 21.54 1.14 -0.88
CA ILE A 313 20.62 0.06 -1.24
C ILE A 313 19.33 0.25 -0.44
N TYR A 314 18.23 0.37 -1.15
CA TYR A 314 16.89 0.51 -0.60
C TYR A 314 16.11 -0.77 -0.82
N ASP A 315 15.66 -1.40 0.26
CA ASP A 315 14.62 -2.43 0.16
C ASP A 315 13.27 -1.72 0.12
N SER A 316 12.54 -1.88 -0.96
CA SER A 316 11.32 -1.12 -1.22
C SER A 316 10.21 -1.99 -1.78
N VAL A 317 9.03 -1.38 -1.93
CA VAL A 317 7.85 -1.99 -2.53
C VAL A 317 7.31 -1.05 -3.61
N VAL A 318 6.85 -1.60 -4.73
CA VAL A 318 6.21 -0.81 -5.79
C VAL A 318 4.84 -0.36 -5.30
N THR A 319 4.71 0.92 -4.95
CA THR A 319 3.46 1.47 -4.41
C THR A 319 2.65 2.21 -5.45
N SER A 320 3.25 2.69 -6.55
CA SER A 320 2.49 3.31 -7.64
C SER A 320 3.10 3.07 -9.02
N ILE A 321 2.22 2.89 -10.01
CA ILE A 321 2.51 2.88 -11.43
C ILE A 321 1.51 3.83 -12.10
N LYS A 322 2.02 4.82 -12.84
CA LYS A 322 1.21 5.82 -13.54
C LYS A 322 1.57 5.89 -15.01
N PHE A 323 0.59 5.78 -15.90
CA PHE A 323 0.76 5.99 -17.33
C PHE A 323 0.11 7.31 -17.71
N ASN A 324 0.90 8.23 -18.29
CA ASN A 324 0.45 9.55 -18.69
C ASN A 324 0.61 9.70 -20.21
N ASN A 325 -0.45 10.16 -20.89
CA ASN A 325 -0.46 10.42 -22.33
C ASN A 325 -0.09 9.17 -23.15
N GLY A 326 -0.65 8.01 -22.77
CA GLY A 326 -0.38 6.74 -23.44
C GLY A 326 0.49 5.78 -22.64
N PHE A 327 0.91 4.71 -23.31
CA PHE A 327 1.67 3.61 -22.71
C PHE A 327 3.18 3.69 -22.95
N HIS A 328 3.73 4.77 -23.50
CA HIS A 328 5.14 4.86 -23.89
C HIS A 328 6.10 4.97 -22.69
N GLN A 329 5.61 5.54 -21.60
CA GLN A 329 6.36 5.72 -20.36
C GLN A 329 5.43 5.52 -19.18
N ALA A 330 5.98 5.08 -18.06
CA ALA A 330 5.28 5.01 -16.80
C ALA A 330 6.10 5.70 -15.70
N THR A 331 5.45 6.49 -14.86
CA THR A 331 6.06 6.94 -13.61
C THR A 331 5.85 5.86 -12.56
N MET A 332 6.94 5.34 -12.02
CA MET A 332 6.94 4.41 -10.92
C MET A 332 7.24 5.15 -9.62
N THR A 333 6.61 4.71 -8.53
CA THR A 333 7.09 5.06 -7.20
C THR A 333 7.29 3.83 -6.34
N LEU A 334 8.42 3.82 -5.64
CA LEU A 334 8.78 2.85 -4.62
C LEU A 334 8.72 3.49 -3.24
N GLY A 335 8.26 2.71 -2.26
CA GLY A 335 8.16 3.11 -0.87
C GLY A 335 6.85 3.83 -0.54
N GLU A 336 6.64 4.07 0.74
CA GLU A 336 5.35 4.48 1.30
C GLU A 336 5.35 5.91 1.80
N TYR A 337 6.52 6.51 1.96
CA TYR A 337 6.60 7.90 2.34
C TYR A 337 6.00 8.76 1.23
N ARG A 338 4.90 9.45 1.53
CA ARG A 338 4.26 10.37 0.59
C ARG A 338 4.12 11.72 1.28
N ILE A 339 4.95 12.68 0.90
CA ILE A 339 4.76 14.06 1.36
C ILE A 339 3.46 14.57 0.74
N LYS A 340 2.42 14.71 1.57
CA LYS A 340 1.15 15.29 1.13
C LYS A 340 1.39 16.73 0.67
N LEU A 341 0.64 17.22 -0.31
CA LEU A 341 0.78 18.61 -0.81
C LEU A 341 0.74 19.63 0.35
N THR A 342 -0.12 19.38 1.34
CA THR A 342 -0.22 20.18 2.57
C THR A 342 1.07 20.19 3.39
N GLU A 343 1.76 19.06 3.52
CA GLU A 343 3.04 18.97 4.20
C GLU A 343 4.15 19.63 3.41
N LYS A 344 4.15 19.52 2.07
CA LYS A 344 5.07 20.28 1.20
C LYS A 344 4.90 21.79 1.40
N ILE A 345 3.66 22.28 1.42
CA ILE A 345 3.35 23.69 1.67
C ILE A 345 3.78 24.11 3.08
N GLN A 346 3.55 23.28 4.10
CA GLN A 346 4.01 23.57 5.47
C GLN A 346 5.53 23.59 5.59
N LEU A 347 6.26 22.70 4.90
CA LEU A 347 7.72 22.70 4.86
C LEU A 347 8.26 23.96 4.17
N LEU A 348 7.66 24.35 3.04
CA LEU A 348 7.97 25.61 2.35
C LEU A 348 7.69 26.84 3.23
N ASN A 349 6.59 26.83 3.99
CA ASN A 349 6.25 27.91 4.92
C ASN A 349 7.18 27.93 6.16
N LYS A 350 7.64 26.76 6.64
CA LYS A 350 8.62 26.67 7.73
C LYS A 350 9.99 27.22 7.31
N SER A 351 10.40 27.06 6.05
CA SER A 351 11.63 27.70 5.54
C SER A 351 11.54 29.23 5.42
N VAL A 352 10.33 29.81 5.42
CA VAL A 352 10.15 31.28 5.44
C VAL A 352 10.14 31.82 6.89
N ASN A 353 9.69 31.02 7.86
CA ASN A 353 9.53 31.45 9.25
C ASN A 353 10.67 31.03 10.20
N SER A 354 11.78 30.47 9.69
CA SER A 354 12.91 30.00 10.53
C SER A 354 13.83 31.12 11.06
N ALA A 355 13.46 32.38 10.90
CA ALA A 355 14.14 33.54 11.49
C ALA A 355 13.43 34.05 12.76
N ALA A 356 13.11 33.17 13.72
CA ALA A 356 12.78 33.56 15.09
C ALA A 356 12.80 32.33 16.01
N GLY A 357 13.98 31.98 16.53
CA GLY A 357 14.10 30.96 17.57
C GLY A 357 13.88 31.55 18.95
N HIS A 358 12.82 31.14 19.64
CA HIS A 358 12.76 31.17 21.11
C HIS A 358 12.49 29.74 21.59
N VAL A 359 13.49 29.13 22.23
CA VAL A 359 13.33 27.92 23.02
C VAL A 359 13.29 28.36 24.48
N SER A 360 12.19 28.08 25.18
CA SER A 360 12.16 28.12 26.65
C SER A 360 12.21 26.69 27.17
N ILE A 361 13.27 26.37 27.90
CA ILE A 361 13.40 25.14 28.67
C ILE A 361 12.88 25.46 30.07
N GLN A 362 11.73 24.88 30.45
CA GLN A 362 11.30 24.88 31.85
C GLN A 362 12.13 23.84 32.61
N THR A 363 13.12 24.30 33.36
CA THR A 363 13.79 23.50 34.39
C THR A 363 12.98 23.53 35.68
N THR A 364 12.29 22.43 35.97
CA THR A 364 11.73 22.15 37.30
C THR A 364 12.72 21.30 38.12
N GLY A 365 13.30 21.95 39.14
CA GLY A 365 13.53 21.37 40.47
C GLY A 365 14.83 20.60 40.74
N ILE A 366 15.75 21.21 41.50
CA ILE A 366 16.39 20.53 42.64
C ILE A 366 16.43 21.50 43.83
N THR A 367 15.94 21.00 44.95
CA THR A 367 15.86 21.54 46.32
C THR A 367 17.21 21.57 47.03
N ASP A 368 17.51 22.58 47.85
CA ASP A 368 17.58 22.44 49.31
C ASP A 368 17.96 23.72 50.08
N LEU A 369 17.19 23.94 51.16
CA LEU A 369 17.50 24.39 52.54
C LEU A 369 18.48 25.55 52.78
N ASP A 370 18.34 26.43 53.78
CA ASP A 370 17.29 26.94 54.67
C ASP A 370 18.02 28.03 55.50
N GLY A 371 17.31 29.03 56.02
CA GLY A 371 17.92 30.10 56.79
C GLY A 371 16.95 31.01 57.54
N GLY A 372 16.04 30.42 58.35
CA GLY A 372 15.58 31.05 59.60
C GLY A 372 14.07 31.07 59.87
N GLU A 373 13.57 30.07 60.60
CA GLU A 373 13.22 30.19 62.04
C GLU A 373 13.53 28.86 62.78
N PHE A 374 14.35 29.02 63.83
CA PHE A 374 14.82 28.16 64.95
C PHE A 374 15.01 26.65 64.81
#